data_AF-A0A8S0QJZ4-F1
#
_entry.id   AF-A0A8S0QJZ4-F1
#
_cell.length_a   1.000
_cell.length_b   1.000
_cell.length_c   1.000
_cell.angle_alpha   90.00
_cell.angle_beta   90.00
_cell.angle_gamma   90.00
#
_symmetry.space_group_name_H-M   'P 1'
#
loop_
_entity.id
_entity.type
_entity.pdbx_description
1 polymer ?
#
loop_
_entity_poly.entity_id
_entity_poly.type
_entity_poly.pdbx_seq_one_letter_code
_entity_poly.pdbx_strand_id
1 'polypeptide(L)'
;MLAKGRETYKYFTKNHMLYEQNQDTNKLEYLIPKKSSLRHRLPMGDQGFIDFVAYLLEINPKKRPSASEALKHPWLQYPYEPISS
;
A
#
# COMPACT_ATOMS: atom_id res chain seq x y z
N MET A 1 9.37 -7.52 8.08
CA MET A 1 9.44 -7.04 6.69
C MET A 1 10.69 -6.18 6.49
N LEU A 2 10.83 -5.07 7.21
CA LEU A 2 11.99 -4.16 7.09
C LEU A 2 13.32 -4.79 7.51
N ALA A 3 13.39 -5.46 8.67
CA ALA A 3 14.64 -6.04 9.16
C ALA A 3 15.27 -7.14 8.27
N LYS A 4 14.51 -7.71 7.32
CA LYS A 4 14.98 -8.75 6.40
C LYS A 4 15.24 -8.23 4.98
N GLY A 5 14.98 -6.95 4.71
CA GLY A 5 15.17 -6.37 3.39
C GLY A 5 16.64 -6.03 3.13
N ARG A 6 17.19 -6.53 2.01
CA ARG A 6 18.59 -6.26 1.62
C ARG A 6 18.86 -4.77 1.40
N GLU A 7 17.90 -4.08 0.79
CA GLU A 7 18.01 -2.68 0.39
C GLU A 7 17.28 -1.72 1.34
N THR A 8 16.90 -2.18 2.54
CA THR A 8 16.11 -1.35 3.48
C THR A 8 16.85 -0.07 3.88
N TYR A 9 18.18 -0.12 3.97
CA TYR A 9 19.01 1.05 4.30
C TYR A 9 18.88 2.19 3.29
N LYS A 10 18.48 1.91 2.03
CA LYS A 10 18.29 2.93 0.99
C LYS A 10 17.07 3.82 1.20
N TYR A 11 16.08 3.33 1.95
CA TYR A 11 14.78 3.98 2.09
C TYR A 11 14.41 4.26 3.54
N PHE A 12 15.00 3.54 4.50
CA PHE A 12 14.68 3.66 5.92
C PHE A 12 15.91 3.99 6.76
N THR A 13 15.75 4.91 7.70
CA THR A 13 16.78 5.19 8.71
C THR A 13 16.86 4.05 9.74
N LYS A 14 17.89 4.08 10.60
CA LYS A 14 18.02 3.15 11.74
C LYS A 14 16.80 3.15 12.67
N ASN A 15 16.06 4.26 12.72
CA ASN A 15 14.83 4.42 13.50
C ASN A 15 13.56 4.06 12.69
N HIS A 16 13.71 3.40 11.54
CA HIS A 16 12.63 2.98 10.64
C HIS A 16 11.81 4.15 10.05
N MET A 17 12.39 5.34 9.98
CA MET A 17 11.77 6.49 9.30
C MET A 17 12.06 6.45 7.80
N LEU A 18 11.05 6.71 6.97
CA LEU A 18 11.19 6.76 5.52
C LEU A 18 11.89 8.05 5.08
N TYR A 19 12.82 7.94 4.14
CA TYR A 19 13.50 9.08 3.54
C TYR A 19 13.79 8.84 2.05
N GLU A 20 14.05 9.91 1.31
CA GLU A 20 14.51 9.89 -0.08
C GLU A 20 15.69 10.84 -0.25
N GLN A 21 16.61 10.52 -1.15
CA GLN A 21 17.67 11.44 -1.58
C GLN A 21 17.16 12.27 -2.75
N ASN A 22 17.04 13.58 -2.53
CA ASN A 22 16.69 14.52 -3.58
C ASN A 22 17.83 14.56 -4.61
N GLN A 23 17.52 14.22 -5.87
CA GLN A 23 18.53 14.11 -6.94
C GLN A 23 19.11 15.47 -7.34
N ASP A 24 18.32 16.55 -7.20
CA ASP A 24 18.73 17.90 -7.58
C ASP A 24 19.62 18.55 -6.51
N THR A 25 19.28 18.35 -5.23
CA THR A 25 19.96 19.02 -4.11
C THR A 25 20.94 18.12 -3.36
N ASN A 26 20.94 16.82 -3.64
CA ASN A 26 21.68 15.78 -2.91
C ASN A 26 21.38 15.71 -1.40
N LYS A 27 20.27 16.31 -0.95
CA LYS A 27 19.84 16.28 0.45
C LYS A 27 18.95 15.08 0.72
N LEU A 28 19.00 14.59 1.96
CA LEU A 28 18.04 13.60 2.45
C LEU A 28 16.79 14.30 2.95
N GLU A 29 15.64 13.90 2.42
CA GLU A 29 14.33 14.43 2.78
C GLU A 29 13.50 13.35 3.47
N TYR A 30 12.92 13.68 4.62
CA TYR A 30 12.05 12.76 5.35
C TYR A 30 10.66 12.73 4.74
N LEU A 31 10.17 11.52 4.48
CA LEU A 31 8.82 11.30 3.98
C LEU A 31 7.90 10.99 5.16
N ILE A 32 7.19 12.02 5.65
CA ILE A 32 6.23 11.90 6.76
C ILE A 32 4.82 11.76 6.17
N PRO A 33 4.17 10.59 6.30
CA PRO A 33 2.81 10.42 5.81
C PRO A 33 1.84 11.36 6.55
N LYS A 34 0.93 11.98 5.79
CA LYS A 34 -0.17 12.74 6.39
C LYS A 34 -1.10 11.79 7.15
N LYS A 35 -1.61 12.21 8.31
CA LYS A 35 -2.67 11.49 9.02
C LYS A 35 -3.94 11.51 8.17
N SER A 36 -4.30 10.35 7.61
CA SER A 36 -5.45 10.17 6.72
C SER A 36 -5.93 8.72 6.79
N SER A 37 -7.09 8.43 6.20
CA SER A 37 -7.60 7.06 6.07
C SER A 37 -7.61 6.61 4.61
N LEU A 38 -7.67 5.30 4.38
CA LEU A 38 -7.69 4.73 3.03
C LEU A 38 -8.85 5.30 2.20
N ARG A 39 -10.04 5.42 2.79
CA ARG A 39 -11.22 6.04 2.16
C ARG A 39 -11.00 7.49 1.74
N HIS A 40 -10.31 8.30 2.58
CA HIS A 40 -9.98 9.69 2.20
C HIS A 40 -8.95 9.77 1.07
N ARG A 41 -8.09 8.75 0.93
CA ARG A 41 -7.10 8.65 -0.16
C ARG A 41 -7.67 8.05 -1.44
N LEU A 42 -8.83 7.39 -1.36
CA LEU A 42 -9.55 6.75 -2.46
C LEU A 42 -10.99 7.28 -2.54
N PRO A 43 -11.19 8.58 -2.87
CA PRO A 43 -12.51 9.22 -2.81
C PRO A 43 -13.55 8.62 -3.78
N MET A 44 -13.10 7.97 -4.86
CA MET A 44 -13.96 7.31 -5.85
C MET A 44 -14.05 5.78 -5.65
N GLY A 45 -13.44 5.26 -4.58
CA GLY A 45 -13.49 3.84 -4.29
C GLY A 45 -14.86 3.45 -3.75
N ASP A 46 -15.51 2.49 -4.40
CA ASP A 46 -16.67 1.83 -3.80
C ASP A 46 -16.26 1.09 -2.51
N GLN A 47 -17.24 0.76 -1.67
CA GLN A 47 -16.96 0.13 -0.37
C GLN A 47 -16.22 -1.20 -0.53
N GLY A 48 -16.59 -2.03 -1.50
CA GLY A 48 -15.92 -3.31 -1.78
C GLY A 48 -14.48 -3.13 -2.25
N PHE A 49 -14.21 -2.08 -3.04
CA PHE A 49 -12.86 -1.75 -3.50
C PHE A 49 -11.97 -1.31 -2.34
N ILE A 50 -12.49 -0.42 -1.49
CA ILE A 50 -11.76 0.06 -0.31
C ILE A 50 -11.46 -1.12 0.62
N ASP A 51 -12.42 -2.03 0.81
CA ASP A 51 -12.24 -3.22 1.64
C ASP A 51 -11.21 -4.18 1.03
N PHE A 52 -11.21 -4.36 -0.30
CA PHE A 52 -10.20 -5.15 -1.00
C PHE A 52 -8.80 -4.57 -0.84
N VAL A 53 -8.64 -3.26 -1.04
CA VAL A 53 -7.33 -2.60 -0.88
C VAL A 53 -6.87 -2.65 0.57
N ALA A 54 -7.78 -2.49 1.54
CA ALA A 54 -7.46 -2.67 2.96
C ALA A 54 -6.99 -4.10 3.27
N TYR A 55 -7.64 -5.11 2.69
CA TYR A 55 -7.25 -6.51 2.80
C TYR A 55 -5.83 -6.77 2.28
N LEU A 56 -5.46 -6.16 1.15
CA LEU A 56 -4.10 -6.24 0.60
C LEU A 56 -3.05 -5.50 1.45
N LEU A 57 -3.43 -4.35 2.00
CA LEU A 57 -2.54 -3.47 2.79
C LEU A 57 -2.50 -3.83 4.28
N GLU A 58 -2.90 -5.04 4.66
CA GLU A 58 -2.81 -5.54 6.03
C GLU A 58 -1.37 -5.39 6.57
N ILE A 59 -1.26 -4.70 7.71
CA ILE A 59 0.00 -4.32 8.33
C ILE A 59 0.68 -5.56 8.90
N ASN A 60 -0.09 -6.46 9.52
CA ASN A 60 0.43 -7.69 10.08
C ASN A 60 0.76 -8.68 8.95
N PRO A 61 2.04 -9.00 8.69
CA PRO A 61 2.42 -9.88 7.59
C PRO A 61 1.86 -11.30 7.71
N LYS A 62 1.50 -11.74 8.93
CA LYS A 62 0.90 -13.06 9.16
C LYS A 62 -0.59 -13.12 8.81
N LYS A 63 -1.27 -11.97 8.81
CA LYS A 63 -2.69 -11.84 8.45
C LYS A 63 -2.88 -11.40 7.00
N ARG A 64 -1.82 -10.87 6.38
CA ARG A 64 -1.85 -10.43 4.98
C ARG A 64 -2.09 -11.62 4.06
N PRO A 65 -3.05 -11.51 3.12
CA PRO A 65 -3.34 -12.58 2.18
C PRO A 65 -2.17 -12.84 1.23
N SER A 66 -2.07 -14.08 0.80
CA SER A 66 -1.34 -14.45 -0.41
C SER A 66 -2.07 -13.95 -1.66
N ALA A 67 -1.37 -13.91 -2.79
CA ALA A 67 -1.97 -13.51 -4.07
C ALA A 67 -3.17 -14.41 -4.46
N SER A 68 -3.08 -15.71 -4.21
CA SER A 68 -4.16 -16.66 -4.52
C SER A 68 -5.38 -16.50 -3.62
N GLU A 69 -5.20 -16.07 -2.36
CA GLU A 69 -6.30 -15.71 -1.46
C GLU A 69 -6.94 -14.39 -1.85
N ALA A 70 -6.13 -13.39 -2.21
CA ALA A 70 -6.62 -12.10 -2.68
C ALA A 70 -7.52 -12.20 -3.91
N LEU A 71 -7.21 -13.10 -4.85
CA LEU A 71 -8.04 -13.36 -6.04
C LEU A 71 -9.45 -13.87 -5.71
N LYS A 72 -9.67 -14.42 -4.51
CA LYS A 72 -10.98 -14.92 -4.07
C LYS A 72 -11.84 -13.83 -3.43
N HIS A 73 -11.38 -12.58 -3.38
CA HIS A 73 -12.09 -11.50 -2.71
C HIS A 73 -13.41 -11.17 -3.42
N PRO A 74 -14.52 -10.95 -2.68
CA PRO A 74 -15.84 -10.71 -3.29
C PRO A 74 -15.90 -9.55 -4.28
N TRP A 75 -15.10 -8.49 -4.04
CA TRP A 75 -15.01 -7.35 -4.94
C TRP A 75 -14.60 -7.76 -6.37
N LEU A 76 -13.69 -8.72 -6.53
CA LEU A 76 -13.26 -9.20 -7.85
C LEU A 76 -14.29 -10.12 -8.52
N GLN A 77 -15.19 -10.72 -7.74
CA GLN A 77 -16.25 -11.60 -8.23
C GLN A 77 -17.51 -10.83 -8.60
N TYR A 78 -17.56 -9.54 -8.30
CA TYR A 78 -18.69 -8.70 -8.69
C TYR A 78 -18.74 -8.59 -10.21
N PRO A 79 -19.88 -8.87 -10.85
CA PRO A 79 -20.03 -8.73 -12.29
C PRO A 79 -20.11 -7.24 -12.63
N TYR A 80 -18.95 -6.64 -12.87
CA TYR A 80 -18.91 -5.31 -13.48
C TYR A 80 -19.34 -5.43 -14.92
N GLU A 81 -20.19 -4.51 -15.37
CA GLU A 81 -20.47 -4.41 -16.79
C GLU A 81 -19.14 -4.19 -17.52
N PRO A 82 -18.86 -4.97 -18.58
CA PRO A 82 -17.68 -4.72 -19.39
C PRO A 82 -17.71 -3.27 -19.86
N ILE A 83 -16.56 -2.61 -19.82
CA ILE A 83 -16.40 -1.24 -20.28
C ILE A 83 -16.47 -1.30 -21.81
N SER A 84 -17.70 -1.40 -22.32
CA SER A 84 -18.09 -1.46 -23.74
C SER A 84 -17.74 -2.76 -24.48
N SER A 85 -18.73 -3.27 -25.22
CA SER A 85 -18.57 -4.22 -26.35
C SER A 85 -18.39 -3.46 -27.66
#